data_AF-A0AAD2FY75-F1
#
_entry.id   AF-A0AAD2FY75-F1
#
_cell.length_a   1.000
_cell.length_b   1.000
_cell.length_c   1.000
_cell.angle_alpha   90.00
_cell.angle_beta   90.00
_cell.angle_gamma   90.00
#
_symmetry.space_group_name_H-M   'P 1'
#
loop_
_entity.id
_entity.type
_entity.pdbx_description
1 polymer ?
#
loop_
_entity_poly.entity_id
_entity_poly.type
_entity_poly.pdbx_seq_one_letter_code
_entity_poly.pdbx_strand_id
1 'polypeptide(L)'
;MKVRLREKYKGATKRRLHCWLCLIGTMLMITLGWGKRILMQGIILPDDISGSDRWIAFTNLTEKDLTATSASSGTYKSSVSSLPHFLQTTLDQSDFVELDHCDMISLNWTLFQSFAEPVIQSNLPKRALANDTEGLETTKLRNEWTLELLELYLTHNGKCQFDQYRPRIKRVASIQKAGWKLQEIAKVFPVPPQQARVVFSIVAYKDSKHLRRLIEAIHLPHHLIIIHLEQTQQGDESYHQQVEAIANDYQNVVVVQFGTIIYKTDSISRVTLQLMYWITTELKIKFDYFASLGGAVYPLFGALELSKHLYESAGNVWLGEATMKGRRVEAPQTHLLWKHRLLATSTKLAIRTGTIFHDIVPDWMTETMRHKSNSGNQAIFGYSAVEKMLQSEKVLQIFAMAKYSCCCCVEERTWIAAMDIIGFLHEARKQSNMFQLWGGEENNCVGSMNNAVLDLNENRCFRIEALGKAEMYFWGNQTWDNIVEAKKNGMMFARKFSSDQLDSIQLLEKIRKELHLT
;
A
#
# COMPACT_ATOMS: atom_id res chain seq x y z
N MET A 1 -32.61 22.27 57.05
CA MET A 1 -31.37 21.46 57.15
C MET A 1 -30.89 21.14 55.73
N LYS A 2 -29.74 21.68 55.32
CA LYS A 2 -29.15 21.50 53.98
C LYS A 2 -28.35 20.20 53.96
N VAL A 3 -28.63 19.31 53.00
CA VAL A 3 -27.69 18.26 52.59
C VAL A 3 -27.60 18.27 51.07
N ARG A 4 -26.38 18.50 50.57
CA ARG A 4 -25.98 18.42 49.16
C ARG A 4 -25.72 16.97 48.80
N LEU A 5 -26.26 16.50 47.69
CA LEU A 5 -25.71 15.36 46.94
C LEU A 5 -25.59 15.77 45.47
N ARG A 6 -24.35 15.70 44.96
CA ARG A 6 -23.96 15.85 43.56
C ARG A 6 -23.84 14.45 42.96
N GLU A 7 -24.60 14.16 41.92
CA GLU A 7 -24.31 13.12 40.90
C GLU A 7 -24.85 13.68 39.57
N LYS A 8 -24.10 13.98 38.52
CA LYS A 8 -23.08 13.24 37.74
C LYS A 8 -23.65 12.12 36.87
N TYR A 9 -24.55 12.45 35.94
CA TYR A 9 -24.76 11.69 34.71
C TYR A 9 -25.06 12.62 33.52
N LYS A 10 -24.07 12.83 32.66
CA LYS A 10 -24.26 13.33 31.28
C LYS A 10 -23.49 12.41 30.34
N GLY A 11 -24.20 11.84 29.38
CA GLY A 11 -23.64 11.56 28.06
C GLY A 11 -23.20 10.12 27.78
N ALA A 12 -24.16 9.21 27.59
CA ALA A 12 -23.95 8.04 26.75
C ALA A 12 -25.27 7.62 26.10
N THR A 13 -25.45 7.95 24.80
CA THR A 13 -26.10 7.09 23.78
C THR A 13 -26.44 7.88 22.51
N LYS A 14 -25.59 7.77 21.47
CA LYS A 14 -26.04 7.92 20.08
C LYS A 14 -25.18 7.21 19.01
N ARG A 15 -24.35 6.23 19.37
CA ARG A 15 -23.47 5.50 18.41
C ARG A 15 -23.55 3.97 18.46
N ARG A 16 -24.56 3.37 19.08
CA ARG A 16 -24.65 1.90 19.23
C ARG A 16 -25.92 1.24 18.68
N LEU A 17 -26.47 1.74 17.56
CA LEU A 17 -27.62 1.09 16.91
C LEU A 17 -27.45 0.79 15.42
N HIS A 18 -26.23 0.80 14.87
CA HIS A 18 -26.00 0.54 13.43
C HIS A 18 -25.23 -0.73 13.10
N CYS A 19 -24.83 -1.54 14.09
CA CYS A 19 -24.11 -2.80 13.83
C CYS A 19 -24.93 -4.08 14.09
N TRP A 20 -26.20 -3.99 14.47
CA TRP A 20 -27.01 -5.18 14.82
C TRP A 20 -28.17 -5.50 13.86
N LEU A 21 -28.35 -4.72 12.78
CA LEU A 21 -29.50 -4.87 11.85
C LEU A 21 -29.15 -5.46 10.47
N CYS A 22 -28.02 -6.16 10.32
CA CYS A 22 -27.66 -6.85 9.07
C CYS A 22 -27.73 -8.38 9.13
N LEU A 23 -28.33 -8.98 10.17
CA LEU A 23 -28.34 -10.43 10.33
C LEU A 23 -29.72 -11.09 10.52
N ILE A 24 -30.83 -10.35 10.46
CA ILE A 24 -32.18 -10.95 10.46
C ILE A 24 -33.08 -10.13 9.53
N GLY A 25 -33.55 -10.72 8.43
CA GLY A 25 -34.45 -10.01 7.52
C GLY A 25 -34.80 -10.74 6.22
N THR A 26 -35.00 -12.05 6.25
CA THR A 26 -35.77 -12.79 5.23
C THR A 26 -36.96 -13.42 5.96
N MET A 27 -38.15 -13.35 5.37
CA MET A 27 -39.48 -13.69 5.90
C MET A 27 -40.22 -12.58 6.68
N LEU A 28 -41.07 -11.81 5.98
CA LEU A 28 -42.54 -11.94 6.10
C LEU A 28 -43.21 -10.99 5.08
N MET A 29 -44.03 -11.55 4.19
CA MET A 29 -45.13 -10.80 3.56
C MET A 29 -46.30 -10.75 4.54
N ILE A 30 -46.92 -9.58 4.71
CA ILE A 30 -48.38 -9.36 4.85
C ILE A 30 -48.66 -7.85 4.74
N THR A 31 -49.72 -7.54 4.00
CA THR A 31 -50.33 -6.25 3.65
C THR A 31 -50.89 -5.43 4.81
N LEU A 32 -50.97 -4.10 4.61
CA LEU A 32 -51.91 -3.05 5.06
C LEU A 32 -51.09 -1.72 5.10
N GLY A 33 -51.44 -0.56 4.56
CA GLY A 33 -52.71 0.12 4.34
C GLY A 33 -52.55 1.57 4.83
N TRP A 34 -52.42 2.53 3.91
CA TRP A 34 -52.76 3.98 3.99
C TRP A 34 -52.24 4.88 5.14
N GLY A 35 -51.69 6.06 4.79
CA GLY A 35 -51.69 7.23 5.68
C GLY A 35 -50.58 8.26 5.46
N LYS A 36 -50.85 9.29 4.64
CA LYS A 36 -50.06 10.54 4.56
C LYS A 36 -50.02 11.25 5.93
N ARG A 37 -48.86 11.78 6.32
CA ARG A 37 -48.76 13.14 6.90
C ARG A 37 -47.39 13.78 6.63
N ILE A 38 -47.50 15.03 6.24
CA ILE A 38 -46.46 15.99 5.87
C ILE A 38 -45.85 16.56 7.15
N LEU A 39 -44.52 16.69 7.19
CA LEU A 39 -43.86 17.72 7.98
C LEU A 39 -42.69 18.28 7.16
N MET A 40 -42.92 19.46 6.58
CA MET A 40 -41.87 20.30 6.02
C MET A 40 -41.11 20.96 7.18
N GLN A 41 -39.79 20.76 7.23
CA GLN A 41 -38.88 21.72 7.83
C GLN A 41 -37.94 22.20 6.73
N GLY A 42 -38.14 23.44 6.32
CA GLY A 42 -37.29 24.14 5.38
C GLY A 42 -35.95 24.46 6.04
N ILE A 43 -34.87 24.03 5.39
CA ILE A 43 -33.55 24.61 5.58
C ILE A 43 -33.35 25.54 4.39
N ILE A 44 -33.34 26.83 4.67
CA ILE A 44 -32.89 27.87 3.74
C ILE A 44 -31.37 27.68 3.62
N LEU A 45 -30.91 27.27 2.45
CA LEU A 45 -29.50 27.37 2.05
C LEU A 45 -29.34 28.65 1.23
N PRO A 46 -28.24 29.40 1.39
CA PRO A 46 -28.03 30.62 0.65
C PRO A 46 -27.86 30.34 -0.84
N ASP A 47 -28.65 31.04 -1.64
CA ASP A 47 -28.44 31.24 -3.07
C ASP A 47 -27.17 32.07 -3.25
N ASP A 48 -26.11 31.43 -3.75
CA ASP A 48 -25.16 32.00 -4.71
C ASP A 48 -23.98 31.02 -4.90
N ILE A 49 -24.05 30.23 -5.97
CA ILE A 49 -22.91 29.83 -6.82
C ILE A 49 -23.56 29.45 -8.16
N SER A 50 -23.33 30.27 -9.17
CA SER A 50 -23.79 30.08 -10.54
C SER A 50 -23.32 28.74 -11.12
N GLY A 51 -24.22 28.07 -11.84
CA GLY A 51 -24.04 26.70 -12.34
C GLY A 51 -23.15 26.52 -13.57
N SER A 52 -22.36 27.53 -13.98
CA SER A 52 -21.58 27.52 -15.22
C SER A 52 -20.16 26.94 -15.10
N ASP A 53 -19.61 26.78 -13.89
CA ASP A 53 -18.25 26.21 -13.68
C ASP A 53 -18.26 24.67 -13.51
N ARG A 54 -19.40 24.02 -13.73
CA ARG A 54 -19.54 22.57 -13.53
C ARG A 54 -18.99 21.72 -14.69
N TRP A 55 -18.65 22.32 -15.83
CA TRP A 55 -18.36 21.59 -17.06
C TRP A 55 -17.33 22.32 -17.91
N ILE A 56 -16.05 22.24 -17.55
CA ILE A 56 -14.95 22.76 -18.39
C ILE A 56 -13.95 21.65 -18.79
N ALA A 57 -13.95 20.48 -18.13
CA ALA A 57 -12.97 19.42 -18.44
C ALA A 57 -13.39 18.43 -19.55
N PHE A 58 -14.69 18.24 -19.83
CA PHE A 58 -15.15 17.21 -20.79
C PHE A 58 -15.96 17.74 -21.98
N THR A 59 -16.50 18.96 -21.90
CA THR A 59 -17.41 19.53 -22.90
C THR A 59 -16.71 20.25 -24.06
N ASN A 60 -15.40 20.54 -23.94
CA ASN A 60 -14.64 21.21 -25.00
C ASN A 60 -13.89 20.26 -25.95
N LEU A 61 -14.08 18.94 -25.83
CA LEU A 61 -13.61 18.01 -26.86
C LEU A 61 -14.58 18.04 -28.04
N THR A 62 -14.44 19.03 -28.92
CA THR A 62 -15.10 18.98 -30.23
C THR A 62 -14.22 18.19 -31.19
N GLU A 63 -14.84 17.48 -32.13
CA GLU A 63 -14.19 16.66 -33.16
C GLU A 63 -13.10 17.41 -33.97
N LYS A 64 -13.12 18.75 -33.93
CA LYS A 64 -12.14 19.65 -34.56
C LYS A 64 -10.75 19.65 -33.92
N ASP A 65 -10.61 19.28 -32.65
CA ASP A 65 -9.29 19.28 -31.98
C ASP A 65 -8.46 18.02 -32.28
N LEU A 66 -9.00 17.07 -33.06
CA LEU A 66 -8.38 15.76 -33.36
C LEU A 66 -7.67 15.71 -34.74
N THR A 67 -7.66 16.80 -35.52
CA THR A 67 -7.03 16.83 -36.85
C THR A 67 -5.94 17.91 -36.93
N ALA A 68 -4.71 17.57 -36.54
CA ALA A 68 -3.52 18.36 -36.86
C ALA A 68 -2.28 17.48 -37.09
N THR A 69 -1.51 17.88 -38.10
CA THR A 69 -0.53 17.17 -38.94
C THR A 69 0.81 16.77 -38.29
N SER A 70 1.37 15.68 -38.83
CA SER A 70 2.66 15.07 -38.57
C SER A 70 3.86 15.71 -39.31
N ALA A 71 5.02 15.82 -38.65
CA ALA A 71 6.35 15.65 -39.28
C ALA A 71 7.49 15.45 -38.24
N SER A 72 8.40 14.53 -38.57
CA SER A 72 9.81 14.37 -38.16
C SER A 72 10.24 13.35 -37.05
N SER A 73 11.04 12.39 -37.56
CA SER A 73 12.16 11.58 -37.03
C SER A 73 12.20 10.97 -35.62
N GLY A 74 12.21 9.63 -35.58
CA GLY A 74 13.44 8.92 -35.22
C GLY A 74 13.75 8.70 -33.74
N THR A 75 12.84 8.06 -33.01
CA THR A 75 13.08 7.15 -31.86
C THR A 75 11.71 6.61 -31.45
N TYR A 76 11.61 5.42 -30.86
CA TYR A 76 10.37 4.83 -30.32
C TYR A 76 9.78 5.69 -29.18
N LYS A 77 9.29 6.90 -29.51
CA LYS A 77 8.26 7.60 -28.77
C LYS A 77 6.97 7.17 -29.44
N SER A 78 6.19 6.37 -28.73
CA SER A 78 4.83 6.02 -29.12
C SER A 78 4.07 7.29 -29.49
N SER A 79 3.20 7.17 -30.47
CA SER A 79 2.34 8.19 -31.06
C SER A 79 1.29 8.72 -30.06
N VAL A 80 1.76 9.38 -29.01
CA VAL A 80 0.93 9.99 -27.97
C VAL A 80 0.44 11.39 -28.40
N SER A 81 0.92 11.92 -29.54
CA SER A 81 0.55 13.25 -30.07
C SER A 81 -0.91 13.40 -30.51
N SER A 82 -1.71 12.32 -30.48
CA SER A 82 -3.15 12.35 -30.78
C SER A 82 -4.04 12.37 -29.53
N LEU A 83 -3.48 12.33 -28.32
CA LEU A 83 -4.27 12.50 -27.10
C LEU A 83 -4.63 13.98 -26.92
N PRO A 84 -5.85 14.28 -26.44
CA PRO A 84 -6.17 15.61 -25.95
C PRO A 84 -5.11 16.15 -24.98
N HIS A 85 -4.68 17.39 -25.18
CA HIS A 85 -3.61 18.02 -24.37
C HIS A 85 -3.87 17.91 -22.85
N PHE A 86 -5.12 18.04 -22.42
CA PHE A 86 -5.47 17.93 -21.00
C PHE A 86 -5.19 16.52 -20.44
N LEU A 87 -5.46 15.45 -21.20
CA LEU A 87 -5.16 14.08 -20.79
C LEU A 87 -3.67 13.83 -20.73
N GLN A 88 -2.93 14.35 -21.72
CA GLN A 88 -1.47 14.23 -21.70
C GLN A 88 -0.89 14.88 -20.44
N THR A 89 -1.31 16.11 -20.16
CA THR A 89 -0.89 16.84 -18.95
C THR A 89 -1.30 16.10 -17.68
N THR A 90 -2.51 15.53 -17.65
CA THR A 90 -3.06 14.80 -16.50
C THR A 90 -2.33 13.47 -16.27
N LEU A 91 -1.98 12.74 -17.33
CA LEU A 91 -1.20 11.51 -17.26
C LEU A 91 0.24 11.78 -16.80
N ASP A 92 0.86 12.83 -17.34
CA ASP A 92 2.20 13.25 -16.95
C ASP A 92 2.25 13.70 -15.48
N GLN A 93 1.11 14.10 -14.91
CA GLN A 93 0.94 14.45 -13.49
C GLN A 93 0.39 13.32 -12.62
N SER A 94 -0.11 12.23 -13.21
CA SER A 94 -0.73 11.15 -12.43
C SER A 94 0.29 10.43 -11.58
N ASP A 95 -0.03 10.27 -10.30
CA ASP A 95 0.81 9.54 -9.35
C ASP A 95 0.39 8.08 -9.24
N PHE A 96 -0.78 7.69 -9.75
CA PHE A 96 -1.37 6.37 -9.52
C PHE A 96 -1.61 5.56 -10.79
N VAL A 97 -2.07 6.23 -11.85
CA VAL A 97 -2.54 5.60 -13.08
C VAL A 97 -1.43 5.56 -14.10
N GLU A 98 -1.23 4.38 -14.68
CA GLU A 98 -0.22 4.10 -15.69
C GLU A 98 -0.97 3.56 -16.91
N LEU A 99 -1.12 4.37 -17.97
CA LEU A 99 -1.83 3.96 -19.20
C LEU A 99 -0.87 3.57 -20.34
N ASP A 100 0.43 3.50 -20.08
CA ASP A 100 1.45 3.17 -21.07
C ASP A 100 1.28 1.78 -21.67
N HIS A 101 0.61 0.89 -20.93
CA HIS A 101 0.28 -0.47 -21.33
C HIS A 101 -1.12 -0.60 -21.95
N CYS A 102 -1.84 0.51 -22.20
CA CYS A 102 -3.17 0.48 -22.78
C CYS A 102 -3.23 1.15 -24.16
N ASP A 103 -3.99 0.57 -25.08
CA ASP A 103 -4.27 1.12 -26.40
C ASP A 103 -5.26 2.28 -26.31
N MET A 104 -4.70 3.46 -26.03
CA MET A 104 -5.42 4.73 -26.00
C MET A 104 -5.89 5.21 -27.37
N ILE A 105 -5.31 4.71 -28.47
CA ILE A 105 -5.58 5.18 -29.83
C ILE A 105 -6.92 4.65 -30.32
N SER A 106 -7.26 3.40 -29.98
CA SER A 106 -8.56 2.81 -30.36
C SER A 106 -9.71 3.17 -29.42
N LEU A 107 -9.50 4.11 -28.49
CA LEU A 107 -10.52 4.51 -27.52
C LEU A 107 -11.66 5.28 -28.19
N ASN A 108 -12.88 4.76 -28.05
CA ASN A 108 -14.09 5.52 -28.36
C ASN A 108 -14.47 6.41 -27.16
N TRP A 109 -14.17 7.70 -27.28
CA TRP A 109 -14.42 8.69 -26.23
C TRP A 109 -15.88 8.81 -25.83
N THR A 110 -16.82 8.73 -26.78
CA THR A 110 -18.26 8.81 -26.49
C THR A 110 -18.75 7.64 -25.64
N LEU A 111 -18.25 6.42 -25.94
CA LEU A 111 -18.56 5.23 -25.15
C LEU A 111 -17.94 5.31 -23.76
N PHE A 112 -16.68 5.73 -23.66
CA PHE A 112 -16.03 5.93 -22.36
C PHE A 112 -16.75 6.98 -21.51
N GLN A 113 -17.10 8.13 -22.09
CA GLN A 113 -17.86 9.17 -21.39
C GLN A 113 -19.21 8.61 -20.89
N SER A 114 -19.97 7.93 -21.75
CA SER A 114 -21.23 7.31 -21.37
C SER A 114 -21.08 6.29 -20.23
N PHE A 115 -19.95 5.58 -20.21
CA PHE A 115 -19.59 4.64 -19.15
C PHE A 115 -19.18 5.35 -17.84
N ALA A 116 -18.38 6.41 -17.91
CA ALA A 116 -17.84 7.11 -16.75
C ALA A 116 -18.87 8.06 -16.10
N GLU A 117 -19.77 8.64 -16.89
CA GLU A 117 -20.72 9.68 -16.48
C GLU A 117 -21.58 9.28 -15.26
N PRO A 118 -22.20 8.08 -15.19
CA PRO A 118 -22.99 7.70 -14.02
C PRO A 118 -22.17 7.60 -12.73
N VAL A 119 -20.87 7.27 -12.85
CA VAL A 119 -19.95 7.20 -11.71
C VAL A 119 -19.57 8.60 -11.24
N ILE A 120 -19.21 9.48 -12.19
CA ILE A 120 -18.80 10.87 -11.92
C ILE A 120 -19.96 11.72 -11.38
N GLN A 121 -21.16 11.60 -11.96
CA GLN A 121 -22.35 12.37 -11.57
C GLN A 121 -22.91 11.97 -10.21
N SER A 122 -22.59 10.77 -9.72
CA SER A 122 -23.02 10.35 -8.39
C SER A 122 -22.49 11.35 -7.34
N ASN A 123 -23.30 11.84 -6.39
CA ASN A 123 -22.91 12.81 -5.34
C ASN A 123 -21.82 12.30 -4.35
N LEU A 124 -21.16 11.18 -4.69
CA LEU A 124 -20.23 10.43 -3.88
C LEU A 124 -18.83 11.03 -3.77
N PRO A 125 -18.27 11.78 -4.75
CA PRO A 125 -17.00 12.45 -4.58
C PRO A 125 -16.97 13.30 -3.31
N LYS A 126 -18.07 14.02 -3.05
CA LYS A 126 -18.21 14.90 -1.89
C LYS A 126 -18.14 14.19 -0.54
N ARG A 127 -18.49 12.89 -0.46
CA ARG A 127 -18.45 12.11 0.80
C ARG A 127 -17.12 11.41 1.03
N ALA A 128 -16.47 10.92 -0.03
CA ALA A 128 -15.13 10.34 0.08
C ALA A 128 -14.08 11.43 0.36
N LEU A 129 -14.20 12.59 -0.31
CA LEU A 129 -13.37 13.77 -0.07
C LEU A 129 -13.47 14.33 1.35
N ALA A 130 -14.58 14.09 2.05
CA ALA A 130 -14.82 14.68 3.37
C ALA A 130 -14.23 13.89 4.54
N ASN A 131 -13.85 12.62 4.37
CA ASN A 131 -13.52 11.74 5.49
C ASN A 131 -12.12 11.11 5.45
N ASP A 132 -11.50 10.90 4.27
CA ASP A 132 -10.28 10.09 4.17
C ASP A 132 -9.15 10.75 3.33
N THR A 133 -9.31 11.98 2.84
CA THR A 133 -8.33 12.66 1.97
C THR A 133 -7.97 14.06 2.47
N GLU A 134 -7.64 14.20 3.75
CA GLU A 134 -7.00 15.44 4.23
C GLU A 134 -5.70 15.67 3.42
N GLY A 135 -5.63 16.76 2.65
CA GLY A 135 -4.43 17.21 1.96
C GLY A 135 -4.36 16.99 0.44
N LEU A 136 -5.24 16.20 -0.18
CA LEU A 136 -5.30 16.09 -1.64
C LEU A 136 -6.20 17.18 -2.24
N GLU A 137 -5.66 17.96 -3.17
CA GLU A 137 -6.47 18.92 -3.94
C GLU A 137 -7.61 18.21 -4.66
N THR A 138 -8.84 18.72 -4.50
CA THR A 138 -10.07 18.13 -5.06
C THR A 138 -9.98 17.90 -6.57
N THR A 139 -9.31 18.80 -7.28
CA THR A 139 -9.03 18.70 -8.72
C THR A 139 -8.09 17.54 -9.04
N LYS A 140 -6.98 17.40 -8.30
CA LYS A 140 -6.03 16.30 -8.50
C LYS A 140 -6.71 14.94 -8.28
N LEU A 141 -7.48 14.80 -7.21
CA LEU A 141 -8.19 13.54 -6.94
C LEU A 141 -9.22 13.20 -8.03
N ARG A 142 -9.95 14.21 -8.54
CA ARG A 142 -10.88 14.02 -9.66
C ARG A 142 -10.16 13.55 -10.93
N ASN A 143 -9.00 14.11 -11.21
CA ASN A 143 -8.16 13.71 -12.34
C ASN A 143 -7.71 12.25 -12.20
N GLU A 144 -7.20 11.85 -11.02
CA GLU A 144 -6.81 10.46 -10.76
C GLU A 144 -7.97 9.48 -10.92
N TRP A 145 -9.17 9.83 -10.44
CA TRP A 145 -10.35 8.97 -10.63
C TRP A 145 -10.78 8.84 -12.08
N THR A 146 -10.65 9.93 -12.84
CA THR A 146 -10.95 9.91 -14.27
C THR A 146 -10.01 8.95 -14.99
N LEU A 147 -8.72 9.06 -14.68
CA LEU A 147 -7.70 8.19 -15.25
C LEU A 147 -7.88 6.73 -14.82
N GLU A 148 -8.27 6.48 -13.57
CA GLU A 148 -8.55 5.14 -13.06
C GLU A 148 -9.76 4.51 -13.75
N LEU A 149 -10.85 5.27 -13.93
CA LEU A 149 -12.01 4.83 -14.70
C LEU A 149 -11.64 4.51 -16.14
N LEU A 150 -10.73 5.29 -16.72
CA LEU A 150 -10.23 5.08 -18.07
C LEU A 150 -9.39 3.78 -18.17
N GLU A 151 -8.47 3.54 -17.24
CA GLU A 151 -7.69 2.29 -17.18
C GLU A 151 -8.61 1.07 -17.03
N LEU A 152 -9.61 1.16 -16.14
CA LEU A 152 -10.58 0.10 -15.93
C LEU A 152 -11.45 -0.17 -17.17
N TYR A 153 -11.88 0.90 -17.85
CA TYR A 153 -12.63 0.78 -19.11
C TYR A 153 -11.79 0.09 -20.20
N LEU A 154 -10.54 0.52 -20.38
CA LEU A 154 -9.64 -0.07 -21.37
C LEU A 154 -9.35 -1.54 -21.03
N THR A 155 -9.13 -1.85 -19.75
CA THR A 155 -8.92 -3.21 -19.28
C THR A 155 -10.14 -4.09 -19.59
N HIS A 156 -11.36 -3.62 -19.28
CA HIS A 156 -12.60 -4.33 -19.57
C HIS A 156 -12.76 -4.67 -21.06
N ASN A 157 -12.32 -3.77 -21.93
CA ASN A 157 -12.42 -3.92 -23.38
C ASN A 157 -11.23 -4.66 -24.00
N GLY A 158 -10.37 -5.30 -23.19
CA GLY A 158 -9.19 -6.02 -23.67
C GLY A 158 -8.16 -5.12 -24.35
N LYS A 159 -8.14 -3.82 -24.00
CA LYS A 159 -7.25 -2.81 -24.58
C LYS A 159 -5.97 -2.58 -23.78
N CYS A 160 -5.84 -3.18 -22.60
CA CYS A 160 -4.62 -3.12 -21.80
C CYS A 160 -3.82 -4.43 -21.94
N GLN A 161 -2.52 -4.30 -22.20
CA GLN A 161 -1.56 -5.36 -22.45
C GLN A 161 -0.62 -5.45 -21.24
N PHE A 162 -0.98 -6.27 -20.24
CA PHE A 162 -0.23 -6.34 -18.98
C PHE A 162 1.15 -6.98 -19.12
N ASP A 163 1.40 -7.74 -20.18
CA ASP A 163 2.74 -8.19 -20.59
C ASP A 163 3.69 -7.01 -20.90
N GLN A 164 3.12 -5.86 -21.26
CA GLN A 164 3.84 -4.61 -21.50
C GLN A 164 3.84 -3.67 -20.29
N TYR A 165 3.10 -4.00 -19.22
CA TYR A 165 3.12 -3.19 -18.00
C TYR A 165 4.54 -3.14 -17.44
N ARG A 166 5.06 -1.92 -17.26
CA ARG A 166 6.37 -1.69 -16.64
C ARG A 166 6.16 -0.72 -15.49
N PRO A 167 6.38 -1.13 -14.24
CA PRO A 167 6.21 -0.25 -13.08
C PRO A 167 7.39 0.73 -13.05
N ARG A 168 7.28 1.82 -13.83
CA ARG A 168 8.36 2.79 -14.01
C ARG A 168 8.25 3.93 -13.02
N ILE A 169 9.42 4.40 -12.57
CA ILE A 169 9.51 5.65 -11.81
C ILE A 169 9.67 6.80 -12.80
N LYS A 170 8.85 7.85 -12.65
CA LYS A 170 9.01 9.07 -13.45
C LYS A 170 10.40 9.67 -13.23
N ARG A 171 11.12 9.90 -14.32
CA ARG A 171 12.50 10.41 -14.29
C ARG A 171 12.54 11.91 -14.05
N VAL A 172 12.37 12.30 -12.79
CA VAL A 172 12.64 13.66 -12.33
C VAL A 172 14.10 13.78 -11.88
N ALA A 173 14.61 15.02 -11.78
CA ALA A 173 16.02 15.28 -11.48
C ALA A 173 16.48 14.64 -10.15
N SER A 174 15.63 14.62 -9.12
CA SER A 174 15.91 13.99 -7.83
C SER A 174 16.11 12.47 -7.94
N ILE A 175 15.24 11.78 -8.69
CA ILE A 175 15.34 10.34 -8.96
C ILE A 175 16.60 10.03 -9.77
N GLN A 176 16.93 10.85 -10.77
CA GLN A 176 18.16 10.66 -11.55
C GLN A 176 19.41 10.81 -10.68
N LYS A 177 19.45 11.86 -9.84
CA LYS A 177 20.54 12.08 -8.88
C LYS A 177 20.69 10.91 -7.89
N ALA A 178 19.58 10.41 -7.35
CA ALA A 178 19.56 9.24 -6.47
C ALA A 178 20.08 7.98 -7.19
N GLY A 179 19.63 7.74 -8.43
CA GLY A 179 20.07 6.59 -9.22
C GLY A 179 21.56 6.60 -9.52
N TRP A 180 22.11 7.77 -9.89
CA TRP A 180 23.55 7.93 -10.10
C TRP A 180 24.33 7.64 -8.81
N LYS A 181 23.91 8.21 -7.66
CA LYS A 181 24.52 7.97 -6.35
C LYS A 181 24.54 6.47 -6.01
N LEU A 182 23.42 5.76 -6.19
CA LEU A 182 23.34 4.32 -5.93
C LEU A 182 24.27 3.49 -6.83
N GLN A 183 24.37 3.82 -8.12
CA GLN A 183 25.25 3.13 -9.06
C GLN A 183 26.73 3.32 -8.70
N GLU A 184 27.14 4.52 -8.30
CA GLU A 184 28.51 4.78 -7.88
C GLU A 184 28.88 3.99 -6.63
N ILE A 185 28.00 3.95 -5.65
CA ILE A 185 28.22 3.22 -4.39
C ILE A 185 28.32 1.73 -4.63
N ALA A 186 27.45 1.18 -5.48
CA ALA A 186 27.48 -0.22 -5.85
C ALA A 186 28.83 -0.64 -6.46
N LYS A 187 29.55 0.29 -7.11
CA LYS A 187 30.91 0.10 -7.66
C LYS A 187 32.01 0.32 -6.62
N VAL A 188 31.89 1.37 -5.80
CA VAL A 188 32.94 1.82 -4.87
C VAL A 188 33.03 0.93 -3.62
N PHE A 189 31.89 0.41 -3.14
CA PHE A 189 31.84 -0.39 -1.91
C PHE A 189 31.60 -1.87 -2.23
N PRO A 190 32.66 -2.66 -2.49
CA PRO A 190 32.51 -4.08 -2.76
C PRO A 190 31.91 -4.79 -1.53
N VAL A 191 31.15 -5.85 -1.81
CA VAL A 191 30.59 -6.69 -0.75
C VAL A 191 31.72 -7.52 -0.15
N PRO A 192 31.97 -7.45 1.17
CA PRO A 192 32.96 -8.32 1.81
C PRO A 192 32.61 -9.80 1.59
N PRO A 193 33.60 -10.72 1.62
CA PRO A 193 33.32 -12.14 1.62
C PRO A 193 32.36 -12.52 2.76
N GLN A 194 31.48 -13.49 2.50
CA GLN A 194 30.51 -14.00 3.47
C GLN A 194 29.48 -12.98 3.98
N GLN A 195 29.21 -11.95 3.18
CA GLN A 195 28.21 -10.94 3.47
C GLN A 195 27.33 -10.75 2.24
N ALA A 196 26.08 -10.38 2.48
CA ALA A 196 25.11 -10.08 1.44
C ALA A 196 24.95 -8.57 1.27
N ARG A 197 24.84 -8.11 0.03
CA ARG A 197 24.33 -6.77 -0.26
C ARG A 197 22.82 -6.78 -0.23
N VAL A 198 22.28 -6.15 0.80
CA VAL A 198 20.85 -5.86 0.94
C VAL A 198 20.51 -4.46 0.40
N VAL A 199 19.44 -4.39 -0.39
CA VAL A 199 18.75 -3.15 -0.75
C VAL A 199 17.57 -2.98 0.20
N PHE A 200 17.60 -1.96 1.05
CA PHE A 200 16.50 -1.61 1.94
C PHE A 200 15.62 -0.54 1.28
N SER A 201 14.33 -0.84 1.14
CA SER A 201 13.30 0.12 0.72
C SER A 201 12.44 0.47 1.93
N ILE A 202 12.66 1.65 2.50
CA ILE A 202 11.96 2.12 3.69
C ILE A 202 10.91 3.15 3.29
N VAL A 203 9.64 2.83 3.48
CA VAL A 203 8.56 3.81 3.33
C VAL A 203 8.38 4.56 4.65
N ALA A 204 8.68 5.86 4.62
CA ALA A 204 8.72 6.72 5.79
C ALA A 204 7.73 7.90 5.63
N TYR A 205 6.91 8.13 6.65
CA TYR A 205 5.85 9.15 6.62
C TYR A 205 5.70 9.94 7.93
N LYS A 206 6.47 9.58 8.97
CA LYS A 206 6.55 10.25 10.28
C LYS A 206 7.74 9.74 11.09
N ASP A 207 7.99 10.37 12.25
CA ASP A 207 8.97 9.96 13.27
C ASP A 207 10.40 9.79 12.72
N SER A 208 11.00 10.91 12.34
CA SER A 208 12.37 10.98 11.78
C SER A 208 13.42 10.47 12.76
N LYS A 209 13.17 10.62 14.07
CA LYS A 209 14.05 10.14 15.15
C LYS A 209 14.11 8.61 15.18
N HIS A 210 13.01 7.91 14.92
CA HIS A 210 13.02 6.46 14.84
C HIS A 210 13.61 6.00 13.50
N LEU A 211 13.30 6.69 12.40
CA LEU A 211 13.90 6.41 11.10
C LEU A 211 15.43 6.47 11.15
N ARG A 212 16.01 7.49 11.80
CA ARG A 212 17.47 7.58 12.03
C ARG A 212 18.01 6.35 12.74
N ARG A 213 17.36 5.92 13.83
CA ARG A 213 17.77 4.71 14.58
C ARG A 213 17.69 3.44 13.74
N LEU A 214 16.65 3.30 12.91
CA LEU A 214 16.52 2.18 11.98
C LEU A 214 17.70 2.16 11.00
N ILE A 215 18.01 3.30 10.38
CA ILE A 215 19.13 3.42 9.42
C ILE A 215 20.46 3.09 10.10
N GLU A 216 20.73 3.66 11.27
CA GLU A 216 21.94 3.35 12.05
C GLU A 216 22.09 1.84 12.33
N ALA A 217 20.97 1.16 12.64
CA ALA A 217 20.97 -0.25 13.01
C ALA A 217 21.14 -1.22 11.84
N ILE A 218 20.80 -0.81 10.60
CA ILE A 218 20.90 -1.66 9.39
C ILE A 218 22.03 -1.24 8.46
N HIS A 219 22.73 -0.13 8.74
CA HIS A 219 23.72 0.43 7.84
C HIS A 219 25.03 -0.38 7.82
N LEU A 220 25.43 -0.83 6.62
CA LEU A 220 26.81 -1.20 6.27
C LEU A 220 27.20 -0.46 4.98
N PRO A 221 28.48 -0.16 4.74
CA PRO A 221 28.90 0.62 3.57
C PRO A 221 28.48 0.04 2.21
N HIS A 222 28.35 -1.29 2.11
CA HIS A 222 27.98 -1.98 0.87
C HIS A 222 26.48 -2.22 0.70
N HIS A 223 25.65 -1.94 1.72
CA HIS A 223 24.19 -1.93 1.59
C HIS A 223 23.72 -0.72 0.80
N LEU A 224 22.49 -0.76 0.31
CA LEU A 224 21.84 0.38 -0.35
C LEU A 224 20.54 0.67 0.37
N ILE A 225 20.36 1.91 0.84
CA ILE A 225 19.19 2.29 1.63
C ILE A 225 18.43 3.37 0.87
N ILE A 226 17.19 3.06 0.52
CA ILE A 226 16.27 3.93 -0.20
C ILE A 226 15.17 4.32 0.76
N ILE A 227 15.08 5.60 1.07
CA ILE A 227 13.97 6.18 1.83
C ILE A 227 12.97 6.71 0.83
N HIS A 228 11.80 6.10 0.78
CA HIS A 228 10.68 6.60 0.01
C HIS A 228 9.83 7.51 0.88
N LEU A 229 9.64 8.75 0.41
CA LEU A 229 8.72 9.72 0.96
C LEU A 229 7.44 9.75 0.13
N GLU A 230 6.30 9.83 0.81
CA GLU A 230 5.00 10.00 0.17
C GLU A 230 4.89 11.39 -0.49
N GLN A 231 4.29 11.47 -1.68
CA GLN A 231 4.19 12.72 -2.43
C GLN A 231 3.14 13.72 -1.88
N THR A 232 2.14 13.24 -1.14
CA THR A 232 1.01 14.04 -0.64
C THR A 232 1.30 14.79 0.65
N GLN A 233 2.40 14.49 1.34
CA GLN A 233 2.77 15.16 2.59
C GLN A 233 3.38 16.56 2.38
N GLN A 234 2.83 17.34 1.45
CA GLN A 234 3.24 18.72 1.19
C GLN A 234 3.09 19.66 2.41
N GLY A 235 2.46 19.21 3.50
CA GLY A 235 2.29 19.96 4.75
C GLY A 235 3.34 19.75 5.83
N ASP A 236 4.28 18.81 5.68
CA ASP A 236 5.34 18.56 6.68
C ASP A 236 6.74 18.69 6.07
N GLU A 237 7.02 19.87 5.51
CA GLU A 237 8.35 20.22 4.98
C GLU A 237 9.45 20.01 6.02
N SER A 238 9.14 20.19 7.31
CA SER A 238 10.07 19.94 8.41
C SER A 238 10.47 18.47 8.49
N TYR A 239 9.52 17.54 8.39
CA TYR A 239 9.83 16.11 8.33
C TYR A 239 10.69 15.78 7.11
N HIS A 240 10.36 16.30 5.93
CA HIS A 240 11.14 16.06 4.70
C HIS A 240 12.59 16.55 4.85
N GLN A 241 12.79 17.77 5.37
CA GLN A 241 14.12 18.32 5.62
C GLN A 241 14.90 17.46 6.62
N GLN A 242 14.24 16.94 7.67
CA GLN A 242 14.87 16.04 8.63
C GLN A 242 15.29 14.71 7.98
N VAL A 243 14.46 14.14 7.11
CA VAL A 243 14.78 12.90 6.38
C VAL A 243 15.93 13.11 5.39
N GLU A 244 15.94 14.22 4.66
CA GLU A 244 17.06 14.59 3.78
C GLU A 244 18.35 14.80 4.58
N ALA A 245 18.28 15.46 5.74
CA ALA A 245 19.43 15.60 6.64
C ALA A 245 19.96 14.23 7.10
N ILE A 246 19.08 13.30 7.47
CA ILE A 246 19.47 11.92 7.80
C ILE A 246 20.17 11.26 6.60
N ALA A 247 19.62 11.35 5.40
CA ALA A 247 20.21 10.73 4.22
C ALA A 247 21.58 11.32 3.84
N ASN A 248 21.81 12.60 4.11
CA ASN A 248 23.09 13.27 3.85
C ASN A 248 24.21 12.84 4.81
N ASP A 249 23.89 12.29 5.97
CA ASP A 249 24.88 11.75 6.91
C ASP A 249 25.52 10.44 6.41
N TYR A 250 24.92 9.79 5.39
CA TYR A 250 25.37 8.50 4.86
C TYR A 250 25.64 8.56 3.37
N GLN A 251 26.72 7.91 2.96
CA GLN A 251 27.07 7.84 1.54
C GLN A 251 26.09 6.97 0.75
N ASN A 252 25.51 5.94 1.35
CA ASN A 252 24.63 4.92 0.73
C ASN A 252 23.16 4.97 1.13
N VAL A 253 22.73 6.12 1.63
CA VAL A 253 21.31 6.43 1.83
C VAL A 253 20.87 7.45 0.77
N VAL A 254 19.74 7.19 0.11
CA VAL A 254 19.10 8.11 -0.83
C VAL A 254 17.64 8.31 -0.49
N VAL A 255 17.15 9.52 -0.72
CA VAL A 255 15.72 9.84 -0.63
C VAL A 255 15.14 9.84 -2.04
N VAL A 256 13.98 9.22 -2.19
CA VAL A 256 13.18 9.25 -3.42
C VAL A 256 11.75 9.63 -3.07
N GLN A 257 11.11 10.38 -3.96
CA GLN A 257 9.73 10.79 -3.79
C GLN A 257 9.02 10.64 -5.14
N PHE A 258 8.06 9.72 -5.18
CA PHE A 258 7.22 9.49 -6.35
C PHE A 258 6.03 8.63 -5.95
N GLY A 259 4.91 8.78 -6.65
CA GLY A 259 3.73 8.02 -6.36
C GLY A 259 3.11 8.41 -5.02
N THR A 260 1.85 8.02 -4.84
CA THR A 260 1.11 8.32 -3.62
C THR A 260 0.69 7.01 -2.94
N ILE A 261 0.71 7.02 -1.60
CA ILE A 261 0.38 5.86 -0.78
C ILE A 261 -0.94 6.11 -0.07
N ILE A 262 -2.03 5.55 -0.59
CA ILE A 262 -3.33 5.68 0.04
C ILE A 262 -3.50 4.57 1.08
N TYR A 263 -3.71 4.96 2.33
CA TYR A 263 -3.99 4.02 3.41
C TYR A 263 -5.19 3.12 3.07
N LYS A 264 -5.05 1.81 3.36
CA LYS A 264 -6.01 0.73 3.03
C LYS A 264 -6.14 0.36 1.54
N THR A 265 -5.27 0.88 0.68
CA THR A 265 -5.11 0.40 -0.71
C THR A 265 -3.79 -0.35 -0.86
N ASP A 266 -3.63 -1.04 -1.99
CA ASP A 266 -2.38 -1.73 -2.34
C ASP A 266 -1.36 -0.82 -3.07
N SER A 267 -1.53 0.51 -2.99
CA SER A 267 -0.63 1.47 -3.64
C SER A 267 0.84 1.32 -3.17
N ILE A 268 1.03 0.85 -1.94
CA ILE A 268 2.34 0.59 -1.35
C ILE A 268 3.10 -0.53 -2.08
N SER A 269 2.40 -1.60 -2.47
CA SER A 269 3.04 -2.72 -3.18
C SER A 269 3.47 -2.30 -4.58
N ARG A 270 2.69 -1.42 -5.23
CA ARG A 270 3.08 -0.80 -6.50
C ARG A 270 4.37 0.02 -6.36
N VAL A 271 4.47 0.91 -5.36
CA VAL A 271 5.70 1.69 -5.11
C VAL A 271 6.90 0.76 -4.89
N THR A 272 6.70 -0.29 -4.10
CA THR A 272 7.75 -1.29 -3.82
C THR A 272 8.20 -2.01 -5.10
N LEU A 273 7.25 -2.42 -5.96
CA LEU A 273 7.55 -3.05 -7.25
C LEU A 273 8.26 -2.09 -8.22
N GLN A 274 7.87 -0.82 -8.23
CA GLN A 274 8.54 0.23 -9.02
C GLN A 274 10.01 0.40 -8.58
N LEU A 275 10.29 0.35 -7.28
CA LEU A 275 11.67 0.37 -6.76
C LEU A 275 12.46 -0.87 -7.17
N MET A 276 11.85 -2.06 -7.08
CA MET A 276 12.48 -3.30 -7.54
C MET A 276 12.85 -3.22 -9.03
N TYR A 277 11.92 -2.75 -9.87
CA TYR A 277 12.15 -2.56 -11.30
C TYR A 277 13.25 -1.53 -11.58
N TRP A 278 13.20 -0.38 -10.91
CA TRP A 278 14.20 0.67 -11.09
C TRP A 278 15.61 0.21 -10.74
N ILE A 279 15.80 -0.45 -9.59
CA ILE A 279 17.10 -0.93 -9.13
C ILE A 279 17.63 -2.07 -10.03
N THR A 280 16.77 -3.04 -10.35
CA THR A 280 17.17 -4.27 -11.05
C THR A 280 17.31 -4.05 -12.55
N THR A 281 16.33 -3.39 -13.18
CA THR A 281 16.22 -3.30 -14.64
C THR A 281 16.82 -2.00 -15.18
N GLU A 282 16.50 -0.86 -14.57
CA GLU A 282 16.98 0.44 -15.08
C GLU A 282 18.42 0.72 -14.65
N LEU A 283 18.71 0.60 -13.36
CA LEU A 283 20.04 0.89 -12.81
C LEU A 283 21.00 -0.29 -12.93
N LYS A 284 20.49 -1.52 -13.11
CA LYS A 284 21.26 -2.77 -13.21
C LYS A 284 22.23 -2.97 -12.05
N ILE A 285 21.79 -2.60 -10.85
CA ILE A 285 22.59 -2.74 -9.64
C ILE A 285 22.56 -4.20 -9.21
N LYS A 286 23.74 -4.77 -8.95
CA LYS A 286 23.87 -6.10 -8.35
C LYS A 286 23.62 -6.01 -6.84
N PHE A 287 22.73 -6.86 -6.34
CA PHE A 287 22.41 -7.05 -4.94
C PHE A 287 21.99 -8.50 -4.71
N ASP A 288 22.00 -8.95 -3.46
CA ASP A 288 21.62 -10.32 -3.10
C ASP A 288 20.16 -10.38 -2.61
N TYR A 289 19.74 -9.38 -1.81
CA TYR A 289 18.39 -9.30 -1.26
C TYR A 289 17.78 -7.90 -1.34
N PHE A 290 16.47 -7.84 -1.50
CA PHE A 290 15.64 -6.64 -1.41
C PHE A 290 14.73 -6.77 -0.18
N ALA A 291 14.81 -5.82 0.76
CA ALA A 291 14.02 -5.79 1.97
C ALA A 291 13.09 -4.57 1.97
N SER A 292 11.77 -4.81 2.03
CA SER A 292 10.77 -3.74 2.15
C SER A 292 10.38 -3.53 3.62
N LEU A 293 10.54 -2.29 4.10
CA LEU A 293 10.33 -1.93 5.50
C LEU A 293 9.40 -0.72 5.60
N GLY A 294 8.68 -0.62 6.72
CA GLY A 294 8.03 0.62 7.12
C GLY A 294 8.88 1.40 8.12
N GLY A 295 8.65 2.72 8.24
CA GLY A 295 9.42 3.58 9.16
C GLY A 295 9.30 3.26 10.66
N ALA A 296 8.41 2.34 11.06
CA ALA A 296 8.21 1.89 12.46
C ALA A 296 8.83 0.51 12.77
N VAL A 297 9.70 0.02 11.88
CA VAL A 297 10.38 -1.28 11.99
C VAL A 297 11.73 -1.10 12.68
N TYR A 298 12.19 -2.12 13.40
CA TYR A 298 13.56 -2.20 13.92
C TYR A 298 14.17 -3.60 13.75
N PRO A 299 15.46 -3.74 13.41
CA PRO A 299 16.08 -5.04 13.24
C PRO A 299 16.38 -5.73 14.59
N LEU A 300 16.19 -7.04 14.63
CA LEU A 300 16.55 -7.90 15.77
C LEU A 300 17.99 -8.41 15.68
N PHE A 301 18.53 -8.45 14.47
CA PHE A 301 19.93 -8.76 14.17
C PHE A 301 20.72 -7.46 13.99
N GLY A 302 21.98 -7.42 14.43
CA GLY A 302 22.86 -6.29 14.08
C GLY A 302 23.12 -6.27 12.58
N ALA A 303 23.49 -5.11 11.99
CA ALA A 303 23.66 -5.00 10.53
C ALA A 303 24.61 -6.07 9.93
N LEU A 304 25.77 -6.29 10.56
CA LEU A 304 26.73 -7.32 10.14
C LEU A 304 26.18 -8.73 10.30
N GLU A 305 25.51 -9.00 11.42
CA GLU A 305 24.88 -10.29 11.73
C GLU A 305 23.78 -10.61 10.70
N LEU A 306 22.94 -9.63 10.37
CA LEU A 306 21.89 -9.74 9.35
C LEU A 306 22.47 -10.04 7.97
N SER A 307 23.51 -9.31 7.56
CA SER A 307 24.18 -9.50 6.27
C SER A 307 24.77 -10.91 6.13
N LYS A 308 25.43 -11.42 7.18
CA LYS A 308 25.94 -12.79 7.22
C LYS A 308 24.82 -13.82 7.22
N HIS A 309 23.78 -13.62 8.04
CA HIS A 309 22.64 -14.52 8.12
C HIS A 309 21.96 -14.70 6.76
N LEU A 310 21.77 -13.60 6.02
CA LEU A 310 21.21 -13.64 4.69
C LEU A 310 22.16 -14.27 3.66
N TYR A 311 23.46 -14.02 3.75
CA TYR A 311 24.45 -14.67 2.88
C TYR A 311 24.49 -16.19 3.06
N GLU A 312 24.42 -16.66 4.30
CA GLU A 312 24.47 -18.08 4.65
C GLU A 312 23.13 -18.79 4.38
N SER A 313 22.04 -18.03 4.26
CA SER A 313 20.73 -18.58 3.94
C SER A 313 20.65 -19.01 2.47
N ALA A 314 20.04 -20.18 2.24
CA ALA A 314 19.62 -20.63 0.91
C ALA A 314 18.23 -20.10 0.49
N GLY A 315 17.56 -19.35 1.36
CA GLY A 315 16.21 -18.84 1.14
C GLY A 315 16.16 -17.66 0.18
N ASN A 316 15.12 -17.62 -0.65
CA ASN A 316 14.81 -16.53 -1.58
C ASN A 316 13.67 -15.67 -1.08
N VAL A 317 12.87 -16.11 -0.10
CA VAL A 317 11.68 -15.36 0.34
C VAL A 317 11.47 -15.52 1.83
N TRP A 318 11.28 -14.39 2.52
CA TRP A 318 10.78 -14.31 3.88
C TRP A 318 9.61 -13.33 3.93
N LEU A 319 8.40 -13.88 3.92
CA LEU A 319 7.14 -13.16 3.88
C LEU A 319 6.21 -13.63 5.01
N GLY A 320 6.07 -14.94 5.17
CA GLY A 320 5.19 -15.59 6.13
C GLY A 320 3.73 -15.58 5.67
N GLU A 321 3.05 -16.73 5.73
CA GLU A 321 1.60 -16.83 5.50
C GLU A 321 0.81 -16.62 6.80
N ALA A 322 -0.28 -15.86 6.70
CA ALA A 322 -1.33 -15.79 7.69
C ALA A 322 -2.34 -16.94 7.48
N THR A 323 -2.55 -17.74 8.50
CA THR A 323 -3.61 -18.78 8.61
C THR A 323 -4.70 -18.33 9.59
N MET A 324 -5.50 -19.19 10.22
CA MET A 324 -6.47 -18.88 11.25
C MET A 324 -6.75 -20.05 12.19
N LYS A 325 -6.35 -19.90 13.46
CA LYS A 325 -6.39 -20.99 14.46
C LYS A 325 -5.76 -22.28 13.93
N GLY A 326 -4.60 -22.19 13.30
CA GLY A 326 -3.94 -23.35 12.70
C GLY A 326 -4.46 -23.72 11.29
N ARG A 327 -5.56 -23.12 10.82
CA ARG A 327 -6.20 -23.48 9.54
C ARG A 327 -6.02 -22.37 8.52
N ARG A 328 -5.65 -22.69 7.28
CA ARG A 328 -5.52 -21.67 6.21
C ARG A 328 -6.78 -20.81 6.09
N VAL A 329 -6.61 -19.51 5.85
CA VAL A 329 -7.74 -18.59 5.58
C VAL A 329 -8.25 -18.84 4.16
N GLU A 330 -8.94 -19.96 3.97
CA GLU A 330 -9.57 -20.35 2.70
C GLU A 330 -10.99 -19.79 2.63
N ALA A 331 -11.13 -18.47 2.63
CA ALA A 331 -12.39 -17.84 2.27
C ALA A 331 -12.28 -17.30 0.85
N PRO A 332 -13.27 -17.53 -0.05
CA PRO A 332 -13.37 -16.84 -1.33
C PRO A 332 -13.47 -15.33 -1.10
N GLN A 333 -12.31 -14.68 -1.03
CA GLN A 333 -12.17 -13.26 -0.80
C GLN A 333 -11.94 -12.50 -2.10
N THR A 334 -12.28 -13.10 -3.24
CA THR A 334 -12.36 -12.42 -4.55
C THR A 334 -13.21 -11.15 -4.49
N HIS A 335 -14.21 -11.13 -3.63
CA HIS A 335 -14.99 -9.93 -3.35
C HIS A 335 -14.16 -8.75 -2.84
N LEU A 336 -12.93 -8.95 -2.35
CA LEU A 336 -11.99 -7.90 -1.98
C LEU A 336 -11.40 -7.21 -3.22
N LEU A 337 -11.08 -7.97 -4.27
CA LEU A 337 -10.71 -7.43 -5.58
C LEU A 337 -11.88 -6.72 -6.27
N TRP A 338 -13.12 -7.07 -5.91
CA TRP A 338 -14.33 -6.56 -6.54
C TRP A 338 -14.92 -5.33 -5.84
N LYS A 339 -14.93 -5.32 -4.51
CA LYS A 339 -15.73 -4.38 -3.73
C LYS A 339 -15.15 -2.99 -3.60
N HIS A 340 -13.95 -2.70 -4.10
CA HIS A 340 -13.38 -1.37 -3.89
C HIS A 340 -12.28 -1.00 -4.91
N ARG A 341 -12.52 -1.23 -6.20
CA ARG A 341 -11.57 -0.95 -7.29
C ARG A 341 -11.44 0.51 -7.72
N LEU A 342 -12.15 1.42 -7.06
CA LEU A 342 -11.91 2.84 -7.26
C LEU A 342 -11.30 3.38 -5.99
N LEU A 343 -10.26 4.22 -6.12
CA LEU A 343 -9.51 4.89 -5.05
C LEU A 343 -10.38 5.56 -3.96
N ALA A 344 -11.69 5.69 -4.19
CA ALA A 344 -12.66 6.30 -3.28
C ALA A 344 -14.05 5.62 -3.23
N THR A 345 -14.15 4.36 -3.66
CA THR A 345 -15.45 3.66 -3.58
C THR A 345 -15.80 3.29 -2.14
N SER A 346 -16.74 4.04 -1.56
CA SER A 346 -17.58 3.48 -0.50
C SER A 346 -18.22 2.17 -1.00
N THR A 347 -18.49 1.22 -0.09
CA THR A 347 -19.07 -0.10 -0.41
C THR A 347 -20.34 -0.01 -1.28
N LYS A 348 -21.09 1.10 -1.20
CA LYS A 348 -22.29 1.34 -2.01
C LYS A 348 -22.01 1.63 -3.49
N LEU A 349 -20.92 2.34 -3.79
CA LEU A 349 -20.55 2.63 -5.18
C LEU A 349 -19.98 1.38 -5.84
N ALA A 350 -19.16 0.61 -5.12
CA ALA A 350 -18.67 -0.65 -5.63
C ALA A 350 -19.74 -1.72 -5.81
N ILE A 351 -20.88 -1.64 -5.13
CA ILE A 351 -22.04 -2.50 -5.47
C ILE A 351 -22.64 -2.08 -6.82
N ARG A 352 -22.64 -0.79 -7.16
CA ARG A 352 -23.16 -0.27 -8.44
C ARG A 352 -22.17 -0.40 -9.60
N THR A 353 -20.87 -0.26 -9.34
CA THR A 353 -19.81 -0.39 -10.35
C THR A 353 -19.24 -1.81 -10.39
N GLY A 354 -19.35 -2.58 -9.32
CA GLY A 354 -18.81 -3.95 -9.22
C GLY A 354 -19.42 -4.89 -10.24
N THR A 355 -20.70 -4.72 -10.61
CA THR A 355 -21.32 -5.45 -11.73
C THR A 355 -20.64 -5.20 -13.06
N ILE A 356 -19.97 -4.06 -13.26
CA ILE A 356 -19.29 -3.74 -14.51
C ILE A 356 -17.89 -4.36 -14.58
N PHE A 357 -17.30 -4.70 -13.43
CA PHE A 357 -15.91 -5.16 -13.35
C PHE A 357 -15.75 -6.61 -12.87
N HIS A 358 -16.86 -7.32 -12.63
CA HIS A 358 -16.83 -8.72 -12.17
C HIS A 358 -16.12 -9.65 -13.16
N ASP A 359 -16.28 -9.43 -14.46
CA ASP A 359 -15.76 -10.31 -15.52
C ASP A 359 -14.28 -10.08 -15.84
N ILE A 360 -13.60 -9.16 -15.13
CA ILE A 360 -12.23 -8.75 -15.46
C ILE A 360 -11.20 -9.57 -14.67
N VAL A 361 -11.55 -10.12 -13.50
CA VAL A 361 -10.59 -10.85 -12.66
C VAL A 361 -10.47 -12.29 -13.16
N PRO A 362 -9.30 -12.73 -13.67
CA PRO A 362 -9.13 -14.10 -14.14
C PRO A 362 -9.23 -15.12 -12.99
N ASP A 363 -9.72 -16.32 -13.30
CA ASP A 363 -9.85 -17.41 -12.30
C ASP A 363 -8.52 -17.78 -11.63
N TRP A 364 -7.41 -17.71 -12.37
CA TRP A 364 -6.08 -17.99 -11.81
C TRP A 364 -5.65 -16.95 -10.76
N MET A 365 -6.09 -15.69 -10.90
CA MET A 365 -5.81 -14.64 -9.92
C MET A 365 -6.62 -14.89 -8.64
N THR A 366 -7.88 -15.29 -8.82
CA THR A 366 -8.76 -15.73 -7.72
C THR A 366 -8.14 -16.89 -6.94
N GLU A 367 -7.55 -17.87 -7.62
CA GLU A 367 -6.91 -19.03 -7.00
C GLU A 367 -5.68 -18.62 -6.16
N THR A 368 -4.73 -17.91 -6.78
CA THR A 368 -3.46 -17.53 -6.15
C THR A 368 -3.64 -16.55 -4.97
N MET A 369 -4.64 -15.66 -5.04
CA MET A 369 -4.94 -14.70 -3.98
C MET A 369 -5.76 -15.28 -2.80
N ARG A 370 -5.97 -16.60 -2.73
CA ARG A 370 -6.56 -17.26 -1.56
C ARG A 370 -5.67 -17.14 -0.33
N HIS A 371 -4.36 -17.11 -0.55
CA HIS A 371 -3.36 -16.95 0.48
C HIS A 371 -3.26 -15.51 0.97
N LYS A 372 -2.77 -15.34 2.18
CA LYS A 372 -2.63 -14.04 2.84
C LYS A 372 -1.30 -14.02 3.58
N SER A 373 -0.51 -12.96 3.50
CA SER A 373 0.75 -12.80 4.24
C SER A 373 0.51 -12.28 5.66
N ASN A 374 1.49 -12.48 6.53
CA ASN A 374 1.47 -11.96 7.91
C ASN A 374 1.87 -10.48 7.98
N SER A 375 2.90 -10.09 7.23
CA SER A 375 3.62 -8.83 7.40
C SER A 375 3.20 -7.71 6.43
N GLY A 376 2.14 -7.92 5.63
CA GLY A 376 1.73 -6.95 4.62
C GLY A 376 2.73 -6.88 3.49
N ASN A 377 3.14 -5.66 3.19
CA ASN A 377 4.14 -5.33 2.18
C ASN A 377 5.58 -5.46 2.69
N GLN A 378 5.81 -6.00 3.89
CA GLN A 378 7.13 -6.04 4.51
C GLN A 378 7.74 -7.43 4.43
N ALA A 379 8.76 -7.59 3.60
CA ALA A 379 9.33 -8.89 3.29
C ALA A 379 10.79 -8.76 2.87
N ILE A 380 11.46 -9.90 2.75
CA ILE A 380 12.79 -9.99 2.15
C ILE A 380 12.70 -10.93 0.95
N PHE A 381 13.21 -10.46 -0.18
CA PHE A 381 13.23 -11.20 -1.44
C PHE A 381 14.67 -11.31 -1.94
N GLY A 382 15.13 -12.53 -2.23
CA GLY A 382 16.37 -12.77 -2.94
C GLY A 382 16.29 -12.23 -4.37
N TYR A 383 17.45 -11.92 -4.95
CA TYR A 383 17.54 -11.40 -6.32
C TYR A 383 16.78 -12.26 -7.33
N SER A 384 16.86 -13.60 -7.20
CA SER A 384 16.16 -14.53 -8.10
C SER A 384 14.63 -14.41 -8.02
N ALA A 385 14.07 -14.15 -6.83
CA ALA A 385 12.64 -13.92 -6.65
C ALA A 385 12.23 -12.58 -7.25
N VAL A 386 13.02 -11.53 -7.04
CA VAL A 386 12.79 -10.20 -7.64
C VAL A 386 12.81 -10.29 -9.17
N GLU A 387 13.81 -10.95 -9.74
CA GLU A 387 13.94 -11.12 -11.19
C GLU A 387 12.72 -11.86 -11.78
N LYS A 388 12.32 -13.00 -11.19
CA LYS A 388 11.13 -13.74 -11.64
C LYS A 388 9.84 -12.94 -11.50
N MET A 389 9.68 -12.14 -10.43
CA MET A 389 8.52 -11.25 -10.28
C MET A 389 8.45 -10.24 -11.43
N LEU A 390 9.57 -9.60 -11.75
CA LEU A 390 9.64 -8.56 -12.78
C LEU A 390 9.52 -9.11 -14.21
N GLN A 391 9.77 -10.41 -14.42
CA GLN A 391 9.64 -11.08 -15.72
C GLN A 391 8.27 -11.76 -15.91
N SER A 392 7.52 -12.01 -14.84
CA SER A 392 6.24 -12.71 -14.91
C SER A 392 5.09 -11.77 -15.24
N GLU A 393 4.51 -11.92 -16.44
CA GLU A 393 3.30 -11.21 -16.86
C GLU A 393 2.16 -11.33 -15.85
N LYS A 394 1.94 -12.54 -15.30
CA LYS A 394 0.89 -12.78 -14.31
C LYS A 394 1.14 -12.00 -13.01
N VAL A 395 2.40 -11.92 -12.55
CA VAL A 395 2.74 -11.11 -11.38
C VAL A 395 2.45 -9.64 -11.67
N LEU A 396 2.96 -9.12 -12.79
CA LEU A 396 2.75 -7.74 -13.20
C LEU A 396 1.26 -7.39 -13.31
N GLN A 397 0.45 -8.30 -13.87
CA GLN A 397 -1.00 -8.15 -13.95
C GLN A 397 -1.67 -8.12 -12.57
N ILE A 398 -1.27 -8.97 -11.61
CA ILE A 398 -1.81 -8.88 -10.23
C ILE A 398 -1.54 -7.50 -9.65
N PHE A 399 -0.31 -7.00 -9.71
CA PHE A 399 0.03 -5.70 -9.12
C PHE A 399 -0.72 -4.55 -9.80
N ALA A 400 -0.84 -4.59 -11.13
CA ALA A 400 -1.59 -3.59 -11.88
C ALA A 400 -3.10 -3.61 -11.55
N MET A 401 -3.66 -4.79 -11.26
CA MET A 401 -5.07 -4.92 -10.91
C MET A 401 -5.36 -4.69 -9.41
N ALA A 402 -4.40 -4.96 -8.54
CA ALA A 402 -4.54 -4.87 -7.10
C ALA A 402 -4.34 -3.45 -6.56
N LYS A 403 -3.55 -2.58 -7.24
CA LYS A 403 -3.20 -1.22 -6.78
C LYS A 403 -4.41 -0.36 -6.37
N TYR A 404 -5.57 -0.60 -6.98
CA TYR A 404 -6.81 0.13 -6.71
C TYR A 404 -7.72 -0.50 -5.68
N SER A 405 -7.47 -1.76 -5.31
CA SER A 405 -8.37 -2.50 -4.45
C SER A 405 -8.23 -2.00 -3.00
N CYS A 406 -9.33 -1.51 -2.42
CA CYS A 406 -9.40 -1.13 -1.01
C CYS A 406 -10.13 -2.19 -0.17
N CYS A 407 -9.40 -2.83 0.70
CA CYS A 407 -9.93 -3.41 1.92
C CYS A 407 -8.69 -3.78 2.70
N CYS A 408 -8.70 -3.58 4.00
CA CYS A 408 -7.60 -3.90 4.89
C CYS A 408 -6.95 -5.22 4.42
N CYS A 409 -5.68 -5.17 3.97
CA CYS A 409 -4.85 -6.33 3.63
C CYS A 409 -4.88 -6.87 2.17
N VAL A 410 -5.18 -6.09 1.13
CA VAL A 410 -4.97 -6.57 -0.27
C VAL A 410 -3.49 -6.81 -0.53
N GLU A 411 -2.63 -5.91 -0.04
CA GLU A 411 -1.18 -6.04 -0.08
C GLU A 411 -0.71 -7.37 0.52
N GLU A 412 -1.37 -7.82 1.59
CA GLU A 412 -1.06 -9.11 2.23
C GLU A 412 -1.32 -10.28 1.27
N ARG A 413 -2.23 -10.15 0.31
CA ARG A 413 -2.54 -11.20 -0.68
C ARG A 413 -1.70 -11.08 -1.94
N THR A 414 -1.47 -9.86 -2.41
CA THR A 414 -0.71 -9.58 -3.64
C THR A 414 0.68 -10.21 -3.60
N TRP A 415 1.43 -10.02 -2.51
CA TRP A 415 2.79 -10.55 -2.40
C TRP A 415 2.84 -12.08 -2.36
N ILE A 416 1.97 -12.72 -1.58
CA ILE A 416 1.98 -14.19 -1.49
C ILE A 416 1.46 -14.86 -2.77
N ALA A 417 0.50 -14.24 -3.45
CA ALA A 417 0.06 -14.68 -4.78
C ALA A 417 1.18 -14.54 -5.81
N ALA A 418 1.97 -13.45 -5.75
CA ALA A 418 3.13 -13.31 -6.60
C ALA A 418 4.16 -14.42 -6.37
N MET A 419 4.39 -14.82 -5.12
CA MET A 419 5.28 -15.93 -4.77
C MET A 419 4.76 -17.28 -5.28
N ASP A 420 3.43 -17.50 -5.24
CA ASP A 420 2.79 -18.67 -5.84
C ASP A 420 3.07 -18.78 -7.34
N ILE A 421 2.80 -17.70 -8.08
CA ILE A 421 2.97 -17.65 -9.54
C ILE A 421 4.39 -17.99 -9.98
N ILE A 422 5.40 -17.58 -9.22
CA ILE A 422 6.82 -17.77 -9.58
C ILE A 422 7.47 -18.99 -8.92
N GLY A 423 6.68 -19.80 -8.21
CA GLY A 423 7.12 -21.07 -7.61
C GLY A 423 7.87 -20.95 -6.29
N PHE A 424 7.73 -19.82 -5.57
CA PHE A 424 8.34 -19.58 -4.25
C PHE A 424 7.35 -19.65 -3.08
N LEU A 425 6.13 -20.17 -3.28
CA LEU A 425 5.10 -20.24 -2.24
C LEU A 425 5.55 -20.99 -0.98
N HIS A 426 6.24 -22.13 -1.14
CA HIS A 426 6.69 -22.91 0.00
C HIS A 426 7.71 -22.13 0.86
N GLU A 427 8.67 -21.46 0.24
CA GLU A 427 9.62 -20.60 0.96
C GLU A 427 8.91 -19.42 1.64
N ALA A 428 7.99 -18.76 0.92
CA ALA A 428 7.20 -17.66 1.44
C ALA A 428 6.38 -18.04 2.69
N ARG A 429 5.93 -19.29 2.79
CA ARG A 429 5.20 -19.85 3.94
C ARG A 429 6.08 -20.22 5.11
N LYS A 430 7.30 -20.66 4.82
CA LYS A 430 8.19 -21.28 5.80
C LYS A 430 8.59 -20.34 6.93
N GLN A 431 8.84 -19.07 6.63
CA GLN A 431 9.35 -18.10 7.61
C GLN A 431 8.91 -16.67 7.29
N SER A 432 8.43 -15.96 8.32
CA SER A 432 8.25 -14.51 8.29
C SER A 432 9.57 -13.83 8.60
N ASN A 433 9.84 -12.67 7.98
CA ASN A 433 10.94 -11.80 8.40
C ASN A 433 10.56 -10.89 9.57
N MET A 434 9.27 -10.71 9.84
CA MET A 434 8.73 -9.67 10.71
C MET A 434 8.00 -10.27 11.92
N PHE A 435 8.39 -9.79 13.10
CA PHE A 435 7.65 -9.96 14.33
C PHE A 435 6.74 -8.75 14.58
N GLN A 436 5.44 -8.96 14.75
CA GLN A 436 4.49 -7.86 14.89
C GLN A 436 3.50 -8.07 16.03
N LEU A 437 3.26 -7.01 16.80
CA LEU A 437 2.17 -6.95 17.78
C LEU A 437 0.90 -6.35 17.18
N TRP A 438 -0.24 -6.90 17.59
CA TRP A 438 -1.56 -6.39 17.27
C TRP A 438 -2.37 -6.29 18.56
N GLY A 439 -2.86 -5.09 18.89
CA GLY A 439 -3.63 -4.85 20.11
C GLY A 439 -5.10 -5.31 20.03
N GLY A 440 -5.77 -5.44 21.18
CA GLY A 440 -7.21 -5.71 21.31
C GLY A 440 -7.61 -6.08 22.75
N GLU A 441 -8.79 -5.63 23.22
CA GLU A 441 -9.32 -6.00 24.55
C GLU A 441 -9.76 -7.47 24.61
N GLU A 442 -9.58 -8.08 25.78
CA GLU A 442 -9.84 -9.49 26.05
C GLU A 442 -11.32 -9.91 25.86
N ASN A 443 -11.48 -11.05 25.18
CA ASN A 443 -12.55 -12.06 25.28
C ASN A 443 -13.02 -12.58 23.93
N ASN A 444 -12.66 -11.93 22.83
CA ASN A 444 -12.70 -12.54 21.52
C ASN A 444 -11.47 -12.09 20.76
N CYS A 445 -10.52 -12.99 20.54
CA CYS A 445 -9.46 -12.73 19.59
C CYS A 445 -10.12 -12.62 18.20
N VAL A 446 -10.52 -11.41 17.76
CA VAL A 446 -11.17 -11.16 16.45
C VAL A 446 -10.27 -10.33 15.51
N GLY A 447 -8.98 -10.19 15.86
CA GLY A 447 -7.98 -9.55 15.00
C GLY A 447 -7.48 -10.46 13.88
N SER A 448 -6.94 -9.88 12.80
CA SER A 448 -6.41 -10.57 11.62
C SER A 448 -5.24 -11.55 11.90
N MET A 449 -4.77 -11.62 13.15
CA MET A 449 -3.57 -12.31 13.62
C MET A 449 -3.82 -13.48 14.60
N ASN A 450 -5.04 -14.03 14.67
CA ASN A 450 -5.33 -15.34 15.28
C ASN A 450 -4.53 -16.55 14.69
N ASN A 451 -3.46 -16.32 13.93
CA ASN A 451 -3.52 -16.70 12.54
C ASN A 451 -2.19 -17.12 11.89
N ALA A 452 -1.01 -16.59 12.18
CA ALA A 452 0.18 -17.06 11.43
C ALA A 452 0.58 -18.50 11.81
N VAL A 453 0.50 -19.44 10.85
CA VAL A 453 1.17 -20.75 10.92
C VAL A 453 2.28 -20.64 9.90
N LEU A 454 3.51 -20.55 10.42
CA LEU A 454 4.67 -20.80 9.59
C LEU A 454 4.92 -22.30 9.66
N ASP A 455 5.27 -22.96 8.55
CA ASP A 455 5.54 -24.41 8.53
C ASP A 455 6.61 -24.82 9.57
N LEU A 456 7.47 -23.88 9.99
CA LEU A 456 8.46 -24.06 11.06
C LEU A 456 8.02 -23.58 12.46
N ASN A 457 6.85 -22.94 12.62
CA ASN A 457 6.37 -22.36 13.89
C ASN A 457 4.84 -22.50 14.06
N GLU A 458 4.25 -23.62 13.68
CA GLU A 458 2.79 -23.82 13.58
C GLU A 458 1.99 -23.59 14.89
N ASN A 459 2.65 -23.45 16.04
CA ASN A 459 2.02 -23.47 17.36
C ASN A 459 2.08 -22.16 18.18
N ARG A 460 2.49 -21.01 17.63
CA ARG A 460 2.66 -19.79 18.47
C ARG A 460 1.97 -18.55 17.92
N CYS A 461 0.75 -18.32 18.41
CA CYS A 461 0.10 -17.01 18.38
C CYS A 461 0.66 -16.18 19.55
N PHE A 462 1.42 -15.13 19.27
CA PHE A 462 1.94 -14.25 20.31
C PHE A 462 0.84 -13.32 20.80
N ARG A 463 0.17 -13.72 21.89
CA ARG A 463 -0.82 -12.90 22.61
C ARG A 463 -0.08 -12.10 23.69
N ILE A 464 -0.15 -10.77 23.64
CA ILE A 464 0.18 -9.96 24.82
C ILE A 464 -1.11 -9.80 25.60
N GLU A 465 -1.29 -10.64 26.62
CA GLU A 465 -2.50 -10.71 27.44
C GLU A 465 -2.67 -9.50 28.39
N ALA A 466 -1.66 -8.65 28.55
CA ALA A 466 -1.55 -7.81 29.75
C ALA A 466 -1.68 -6.29 29.56
N LEU A 467 -1.89 -5.78 28.34
CA LEU A 467 -1.87 -4.33 28.08
C LEU A 467 -3.27 -3.83 27.74
N GLY A 468 -4.04 -3.43 28.75
CA GLY A 468 -5.46 -3.05 28.70
C GLY A 468 -5.85 -1.84 27.83
N LYS A 469 -5.18 -1.59 26.69
CA LYS A 469 -5.59 -0.68 25.61
C LYS A 469 -5.10 -1.22 24.27
N ALA A 470 -5.83 -0.92 23.20
CA ALA A 470 -5.57 -1.33 21.81
C ALA A 470 -4.31 -0.67 21.21
N GLU A 471 -3.18 -0.77 21.87
CA GLU A 471 -1.98 -0.09 21.43
C GLU A 471 -1.09 -1.05 20.62
N MET A 472 -0.63 -0.56 19.47
CA MET A 472 0.05 -1.36 18.43
C MET A 472 1.58 -1.26 18.50
N TYR A 473 2.14 -0.82 19.64
CA TYR A 473 3.58 -0.54 19.78
C TYR A 473 4.23 -1.40 20.87
N PHE A 474 5.51 -1.72 20.69
CA PHE A 474 6.34 -2.42 21.67
C PHE A 474 6.78 -1.49 22.79
N TRP A 475 6.60 -1.89 24.06
CA TRP A 475 7.04 -1.09 25.21
C TRP A 475 7.77 -1.91 26.25
N GLY A 476 8.87 -1.32 26.74
CA GLY A 476 9.51 -1.68 27.99
C GLY A 476 9.89 -3.16 28.08
N ASN A 477 10.05 -3.63 29.31
CA ASN A 477 10.49 -5.01 29.57
C ASN A 477 9.41 -6.07 29.32
N GLN A 478 8.13 -5.69 29.23
CA GLN A 478 7.02 -6.66 29.11
C GLN A 478 7.04 -7.43 27.80
N THR A 479 7.65 -6.87 26.76
CA THR A 479 7.74 -7.49 25.43
C THR A 479 9.13 -8.04 25.12
N TRP A 480 10.07 -7.94 26.07
CA TRP A 480 11.46 -8.33 25.89
C TRP A 480 11.62 -9.81 25.57
N ASP A 481 11.04 -10.68 26.39
CA ASP A 481 11.18 -12.14 26.22
C ASP A 481 10.61 -12.59 24.87
N ASN A 482 9.50 -11.96 24.42
CA ASN A 482 8.92 -12.22 23.11
C ASN A 482 9.86 -11.78 21.96
N ILE A 483 10.58 -10.67 22.11
CA ILE A 483 11.54 -10.19 21.12
C ILE A 483 12.76 -11.12 21.05
N VAL A 484 13.28 -11.55 22.20
CA VAL A 484 14.38 -12.53 22.28
C VAL A 484 13.96 -13.84 21.62
N GLU A 485 12.76 -14.32 21.92
CA GLU A 485 12.21 -15.53 21.31
C GLU A 485 12.01 -15.37 19.79
N ALA A 486 11.47 -14.24 19.34
CA ALA A 486 11.29 -13.95 17.92
C ALA A 486 12.62 -14.00 17.16
N LYS A 487 13.69 -13.37 17.71
CA LYS A 487 15.03 -13.46 17.14
C LYS A 487 15.53 -14.90 17.07
N LYS A 488 15.39 -15.65 18.17
CA LYS A 488 15.79 -17.07 18.25
C LYS A 488 15.09 -17.93 17.17
N ASN A 489 13.86 -17.58 16.83
CA ASN A 489 13.07 -18.24 15.77
C ASN A 489 13.39 -17.71 14.36
N GLY A 490 14.43 -16.89 14.20
CA GLY A 490 14.90 -16.36 12.92
C GLY A 490 14.11 -15.15 12.41
N MET A 491 13.28 -14.49 13.22
CA MET A 491 12.64 -13.24 12.81
C MET A 491 13.70 -12.14 12.75
N MET A 492 13.86 -11.51 11.59
CA MET A 492 14.92 -10.53 11.38
C MET A 492 14.56 -9.13 11.88
N PHE A 493 13.26 -8.81 11.93
CA PHE A 493 12.74 -7.49 12.25
C PHE A 493 11.56 -7.56 13.21
N ALA A 494 11.27 -6.45 13.89
CA ALA A 494 10.07 -6.28 14.69
C ALA A 494 9.36 -4.94 14.43
N ARG A 495 8.03 -4.89 14.64
CA ARG A 495 7.20 -3.67 14.58
C ARG A 495 5.96 -3.70 15.51
N LYS A 496 5.46 -2.56 16.00
CA LYS A 496 5.85 -1.18 15.70
C LYS A 496 6.59 -0.55 16.88
N PHE A 497 7.59 0.27 16.62
CA PHE A 497 8.24 1.11 17.62
C PHE A 497 7.90 2.59 17.39
N SER A 498 8.11 3.44 18.40
CA SER A 498 7.86 4.89 18.33
C SER A 498 8.87 5.66 19.20
N SER A 499 9.41 6.76 18.68
CA SER A 499 10.24 7.69 19.45
C SER A 499 9.43 8.58 20.40
N ASP A 500 8.11 8.61 20.27
CA ASP A 500 7.25 9.42 21.13
C ASP A 500 7.01 8.74 22.50
N GLN A 501 7.43 7.48 22.64
CA GLN A 501 7.23 6.66 23.84
C GLN A 501 8.60 6.30 24.44
N LEU A 502 8.87 6.78 25.66
CA LEU A 502 10.14 6.53 26.36
C LEU A 502 10.43 5.04 26.51
N ASP A 503 9.43 4.24 26.87
CA ASP A 503 9.55 2.80 27.05
C ASP A 503 9.86 2.06 25.74
N SER A 504 9.38 2.57 24.60
CA SER A 504 9.75 2.06 23.28
C SER A 504 11.22 2.38 22.97
N ILE A 505 11.69 3.59 23.30
CA ILE A 505 13.11 3.96 23.12
C ILE A 505 14.01 3.09 24.00
N GLN A 506 13.67 2.91 25.28
CA GLN A 506 14.45 2.07 26.19
C GLN A 506 14.56 0.64 25.68
N LEU A 507 13.48 0.10 25.13
CA LEU A 507 13.48 -1.23 24.53
C LEU A 507 14.36 -1.29 23.27
N LEU A 508 14.34 -0.27 22.41
CA LEU A 508 15.24 -0.18 21.25
C LEU A 508 16.71 -0.18 21.67
N GLU A 509 17.08 0.61 22.69
CA GLU A 509 18.44 0.63 23.23
C GLU A 509 18.83 -0.73 23.84
N LYS A 510 17.87 -1.43 24.47
CA LYS A 510 18.06 -2.78 25.00
C LYS A 510 18.30 -3.80 23.88
N ILE A 511 17.52 -3.77 22.80
CA ILE A 511 17.74 -4.60 21.60
C ILE A 511 19.14 -4.36 21.06
N ARG A 512 19.53 -3.09 20.87
CA ARG A 512 20.87 -2.74 20.36
C ARG A 512 21.99 -3.24 21.26
N LYS A 513 21.84 -3.12 22.58
CA LYS A 513 22.89 -3.49 23.54
C LYS A 513 23.00 -5.01 23.75
N GLU A 514 21.87 -5.71 23.80
CA GLU A 514 21.82 -7.10 24.26
C GLU A 514 21.59 -8.11 23.12
N LEU A 515 20.98 -7.70 22.00
CA LEU A 515 20.73 -8.61 20.86
C LEU A 515 21.69 -8.39 19.71
N HIS A 516 22.08 -7.16 19.40
CA HIS A 516 23.06 -6.93 18.33
C HIS A 516 24.43 -7.33 18.88
N LEU A 517 24.88 -8.53 18.54
CA LEU A 517 26.21 -9.01 18.88
C LEU A 517 27.22 -8.06 18.25
N THR A 518 28.09 -7.48 19.08
CA THR A 518 29.22 -6.63 18.63
C THR A 518 30.29 -7.45 17.96
#